data_AF-A0A8K0NW15-F1
#
_entry.id   AF-A0A8K0NW15-F1
#
_cell.length_a   1.000
_cell.length_b   1.000
_cell.length_c   1.000
_cell.angle_alpha   90.00
_cell.angle_beta   90.00
_cell.angle_gamma   90.00
#
_symmetry.space_group_name_H-M   'P 1'
#
loop_
_entity.id
_entity.type
_entity.pdbx_description
1 polymer ?
#
loop_
_entity_poly.entity_id
_entity_poly.type
_entity_poly.pdbx_seq_one_letter_code
_entity_poly.pdbx_strand_id
1 'polypeptide(L)'
;MIQKYCRMYLAKKQHQPRYKGIMKIKSLQSMLTKMEGIIKQLKKEREKSEAEVKTLKADMNHAILEIRTNQKITPKRINDLHTELMNKSNNQMSLLQKKVEQQRNAEEQEKMRKLKEQMEKERLRKEEEERRKREEEENRR
;
A
#
# COMPACT_ATOMS: atom_id res chain seq x y z
N MET A 1 -49.27 0.96 25.71
CA MET A 1 -48.04 1.79 25.80
C MET A 1 -46.77 0.95 26.04
N ILE A 2 -46.74 0.01 26.99
CA ILE A 2 -45.52 -0.76 27.33
C ILE A 2 -45.03 -1.65 26.17
N GLN A 3 -45.93 -2.31 25.45
CA GLN A 3 -45.59 -3.23 24.35
C GLN A 3 -44.78 -2.58 23.21
N LYS A 4 -45.04 -1.32 22.85
CA LYS A 4 -44.27 -0.63 21.78
C LYS A 4 -42.81 -0.41 22.17
N TYR A 5 -42.54 -0.10 23.44
CA TYR A 5 -41.18 0.09 23.94
C TYR A 5 -40.42 -1.23 24.01
N CYS A 6 -41.07 -2.31 24.45
CA CYS A 6 -40.47 -3.65 24.43
C CYS A 6 -40.13 -4.10 23.01
N ARG A 7 -41.06 -3.93 22.05
CA ARG A 7 -40.82 -4.26 20.63
C ARG A 7 -39.67 -3.44 20.03
N MET A 8 -39.63 -2.13 20.30
CA MET A 8 -38.55 -1.25 19.87
C MET A 8 -37.18 -1.68 20.44
N TYR A 9 -37.12 -1.98 21.74
CA TYR A 9 -35.88 -2.41 22.39
C TYR A 9 -35.34 -3.71 21.80
N LEU A 10 -36.21 -4.71 21.60
CA LEU A 10 -35.82 -6.00 21.00
C LEU A 10 -35.29 -5.83 19.57
N ALA A 11 -35.99 -5.04 18.75
CA ALA A 11 -35.55 -4.73 17.39
C ALA A 11 -34.19 -4.01 17.39
N LYS A 12 -34.00 -3.02 18.26
CA LYS A 12 -32.72 -2.32 18.39
C LYS A 12 -31.60 -3.28 18.81
N LYS A 13 -31.84 -4.13 19.82
CA LYS A 13 -30.86 -5.11 20.31
C LYS A 13 -30.44 -6.10 19.21
N GLN A 14 -31.38 -6.52 18.36
CA GLN A 14 -31.12 -7.44 17.26
C GLN A 14 -30.37 -6.78 16.09
N HIS A 15 -30.76 -5.57 15.67
CA HIS A 15 -30.26 -4.97 14.42
C HIS A 15 -29.10 -3.99 14.62
N GLN A 16 -28.98 -3.35 15.79
CA GLN A 16 -27.92 -2.37 16.06
C GLN A 16 -26.50 -2.93 15.87
N PRO A 17 -26.16 -4.16 16.30
CA PRO A 17 -24.81 -4.71 16.09
C PRO A 17 -24.44 -4.81 14.61
N ARG A 18 -25.41 -5.19 13.77
CA ARG A 18 -25.23 -5.34 12.32
C ARG A 18 -24.97 -3.97 11.67
N TYR A 19 -25.77 -2.97 12.01
CA TYR A 19 -25.57 -1.61 11.50
C TYR A 19 -24.19 -1.06 11.88
N LYS A 20 -23.82 -1.16 13.17
CA LYS A 20 -22.50 -0.75 13.66
C LYS A 20 -21.36 -1.51 12.98
N GLY A 21 -21.53 -2.82 12.78
CA GLY A 21 -20.60 -3.67 12.06
C GLY A 21 -20.33 -3.22 10.63
N ILE A 22 -21.39 -2.97 9.87
CA ILE A 22 -21.31 -2.48 8.50
C ILE A 22 -20.60 -1.12 8.47
N MET A 23 -20.91 -0.21 9.41
CA MET A 23 -20.21 1.07 9.49
C MET A 23 -18.71 0.90 9.74
N LYS A 24 -18.31 -0.02 10.62
CA LYS A 24 -16.89 -0.32 10.85
C LYS A 24 -16.20 -0.81 9.57
N ILE A 25 -16.77 -1.80 8.88
CA ILE A 25 -16.19 -2.32 7.63
C ILE A 25 -16.13 -1.23 6.56
N LYS A 26 -17.15 -0.38 6.44
CA LYS A 26 -17.13 0.76 5.52
C LYS A 26 -16.01 1.75 5.82
N SER A 27 -15.64 1.95 7.09
CA SER A 27 -14.52 2.84 7.42
C SER A 27 -13.18 2.38 6.81
N LEU A 28 -13.02 1.06 6.58
CA LEU A 28 -11.85 0.50 5.90
C LEU A 28 -11.76 0.91 4.41
N GLN A 29 -12.84 1.38 3.80
CA GLN A 29 -12.81 1.89 2.42
C GLN A 29 -11.88 3.10 2.26
N SER A 30 -11.73 3.92 3.31
CA SER A 30 -10.77 5.02 3.32
C SER A 30 -9.32 4.54 3.17
N MET A 31 -9.01 3.34 3.68
CA MET A 31 -7.70 2.71 3.56
C MET A 31 -7.46 2.22 2.13
N LEU A 32 -8.49 1.72 1.43
CA LEU A 32 -8.39 1.36 0.01
C LEU A 32 -8.04 2.56 -0.86
N THR A 33 -8.67 3.72 -0.63
CA THR A 33 -8.34 4.96 -1.37
C THR A 33 -6.87 5.37 -1.17
N LYS A 34 -6.32 5.16 0.04
CA LYS A 34 -4.89 5.38 0.29
C LYS A 34 -4.01 4.40 -0.49
N MET A 35 -4.38 3.11 -0.55
CA MET A 35 -3.67 2.11 -1.35
C MET A 35 -3.67 2.47 -2.84
N GLU A 36 -4.82 2.89 -3.39
CA GLU A 36 -4.95 3.35 -4.78
C GLU A 36 -4.01 4.55 -5.06
N GLY A 37 -3.85 5.45 -4.09
CA GLY A 37 -2.89 6.56 -4.17
C GLY A 37 -1.43 6.10 -4.25
N ILE A 38 -1.05 5.09 -3.47
CA ILE A 38 0.30 4.49 -3.50
C ILE A 38 0.53 3.74 -4.80
N ILE A 39 -0.46 2.98 -5.28
CA ILE A 39 -0.38 2.23 -6.54
C ILE A 39 -0.12 3.16 -7.74
N LYS A 40 -0.68 4.37 -7.73
CA LYS A 40 -0.41 5.37 -8.77
C LYS A 40 1.07 5.80 -8.84
N GLN A 41 1.83 5.66 -7.74
CA GLN A 41 3.26 6.00 -7.69
C GLN A 41 4.15 4.84 -8.17
N LEU A 42 3.63 3.61 -8.21
CA LEU A 42 4.37 2.45 -8.71
C LEU A 42 4.51 2.52 -10.24
N LYS A 43 5.74 2.40 -10.73
CA LYS A 43 6.02 2.29 -12.18
C LYS A 43 5.97 0.85 -12.67
N LYS A 44 6.29 -0.12 -11.80
CA LYS A 44 6.29 -1.56 -12.07
C LYS A 44 5.21 -2.25 -11.23
N GLU A 45 4.67 -3.36 -11.73
CA GLU A 45 3.63 -4.18 -11.05
C GLU A 45 2.35 -3.45 -10.64
N ARG A 46 2.05 -2.32 -11.29
CA ARG A 46 0.84 -1.52 -11.01
C ARG A 46 -0.43 -2.34 -11.18
N GLU A 47 -0.58 -3.03 -12.31
CA GLU A 47 -1.78 -3.80 -12.65
C GLU A 47 -2.05 -4.92 -11.65
N LYS A 48 -1.00 -5.66 -11.27
CA LYS A 48 -1.09 -6.72 -10.26
C LYS A 48 -1.56 -6.15 -8.91
N SER A 49 -0.96 -5.05 -8.47
CA SER A 49 -1.31 -4.37 -7.23
C SER A 49 -2.74 -3.81 -7.27
N GLU A 50 -3.19 -3.34 -8.44
CA GLU A 50 -4.57 -2.88 -8.65
C GLU A 50 -5.58 -4.02 -8.58
N ALA A 51 -5.25 -5.20 -9.13
CA ALA A 51 -6.07 -6.40 -9.03
C ALA A 51 -6.21 -6.90 -7.58
N GLU A 52 -5.12 -6.85 -6.81
CA GLU A 52 -5.12 -7.20 -5.37
C GLU A 52 -6.05 -6.26 -4.58
N VAL A 53 -5.99 -4.94 -4.81
CA VAL A 53 -6.89 -3.97 -4.17
C VAL A 53 -8.35 -4.14 -4.61
N LYS A 54 -8.61 -4.45 -5.89
CA LYS A 54 -9.97 -4.77 -6.37
C LYS A 54 -10.54 -6.01 -5.69
N THR A 55 -9.72 -7.04 -5.48
CA THR A 55 -10.11 -8.26 -4.75
C THR A 55 -10.45 -7.93 -3.29
N LEU A 56 -9.61 -7.15 -2.62
CA LEU A 56 -9.88 -6.72 -1.24
C LEU A 56 -11.18 -5.89 -1.12
N LYS A 57 -11.48 -5.05 -2.11
CA LYS A 57 -12.77 -4.33 -2.20
C LYS A 57 -13.95 -5.28 -2.36
N ALA A 58 -13.81 -6.32 -3.17
CA ALA A 58 -14.84 -7.35 -3.34
C ALA A 58 -15.08 -8.12 -2.03
N ASP A 59 -14.02 -8.50 -1.32
CA ASP A 59 -14.09 -9.16 0.00
C ASP A 59 -14.84 -8.30 1.02
N MET A 60 -14.55 -6.99 1.07
CA MET A 60 -15.27 -6.06 1.96
C MET A 60 -16.77 -5.99 1.62
N ASN A 61 -17.12 -5.94 0.32
CA ASN A 61 -18.51 -5.93 -0.12
C ASN A 61 -19.21 -7.25 0.22
N HIS A 62 -18.52 -8.38 0.07
CA HIS A 62 -19.03 -9.69 0.44
C HIS A 62 -19.31 -9.79 1.94
N ALA A 63 -18.38 -9.34 2.79
CA ALA A 63 -18.59 -9.29 4.24
C ALA A 63 -19.78 -8.39 4.64
N ILE A 64 -19.97 -7.25 3.96
CA ILE A 64 -21.15 -6.40 4.17
C ILE A 64 -22.44 -7.15 3.78
N LEU A 65 -22.43 -7.89 2.68
CA LEU A 65 -23.57 -8.69 2.23
C LEU A 65 -23.89 -9.83 3.23
N GLU A 66 -22.86 -10.52 3.73
CA GLU A 66 -23.00 -11.58 4.76
C GLU A 66 -23.69 -11.02 6.01
N ILE A 67 -23.26 -9.84 6.50
CA ILE A 67 -23.86 -9.19 7.67
C ILE A 67 -25.29 -8.70 7.36
N ARG A 68 -25.59 -8.30 6.13
CA ARG A 68 -26.94 -7.85 5.71
C ARG A 68 -27.94 -8.99 5.54
N THR A 69 -27.49 -10.15 5.08
CA THR A 69 -28.37 -11.29 4.82
C THR A 69 -28.58 -12.13 6.08
N ASN A 70 -27.56 -12.27 6.92
CA ASN A 70 -27.64 -13.08 8.13
C ASN A 70 -28.30 -12.29 9.30
N GLN A 71 -29.59 -12.56 9.54
CA GLN A 71 -30.34 -11.93 10.63
C GLN A 71 -29.90 -12.34 12.04
N LYS A 72 -29.27 -13.52 12.19
CA LYS A 72 -28.86 -14.10 13.47
C LYS A 72 -27.35 -13.99 13.72
N ILE A 73 -26.64 -13.21 12.91
CA ILE A 73 -25.19 -13.05 13.04
C ILE A 73 -24.83 -12.48 14.42
N THR A 74 -23.84 -13.10 15.07
CA THR A 74 -23.40 -12.67 16.38
C THR A 74 -22.48 -11.43 16.29
N PRO A 75 -22.49 -10.54 17.29
CA PRO A 75 -21.55 -9.42 17.34
C PRO A 75 -20.08 -9.86 17.27
N LYS A 76 -19.76 -11.04 17.84
CA LYS A 76 -18.44 -11.64 17.78
C LYS A 76 -18.02 -11.93 16.34
N ARG A 77 -18.86 -12.63 15.57
CA ARG A 77 -18.60 -12.93 14.16
C ARG A 77 -18.37 -11.67 13.32
N ILE A 78 -19.14 -10.61 13.58
CA ILE A 78 -18.94 -9.32 12.90
C ILE A 78 -17.56 -8.72 13.22
N ASN A 79 -17.14 -8.75 14.49
CA ASN A 79 -15.83 -8.26 14.89
C ASN A 79 -14.70 -9.13 14.28
N ASP A 80 -14.88 -10.45 14.23
CA ASP A 80 -13.91 -11.37 13.62
C ASP A 80 -13.72 -11.05 12.13
N LEU A 81 -14.82 -10.88 11.38
CA LEU A 81 -14.80 -10.46 9.97
C LEU A 81 -14.09 -9.12 9.78
N HIS A 82 -14.37 -8.16 10.65
CA HIS A 82 -13.70 -6.86 10.62
C HIS A 82 -12.19 -6.99 10.86
N THR A 83 -11.78 -7.75 11.88
CA THR A 83 -10.36 -7.96 12.22
C THR A 83 -9.63 -8.69 11.09
N GLU A 84 -10.26 -9.69 10.47
CA GLU A 84 -9.70 -10.39 9.33
C GLU A 84 -9.46 -9.43 8.14
N LEU A 85 -10.47 -8.63 7.78
CA LEU A 85 -10.36 -7.64 6.71
C LEU A 85 -9.33 -6.55 7.04
N MET A 86 -9.26 -6.12 8.30
CA MET A 86 -8.28 -5.14 8.76
C MET A 86 -6.85 -5.69 8.64
N ASN A 87 -6.62 -6.93 9.06
CA ASN A 87 -5.31 -7.58 8.95
C ASN A 87 -4.90 -7.77 7.48
N LYS A 88 -5.82 -8.24 6.63
CA LYS A 88 -5.59 -8.34 5.18
C LYS A 88 -5.23 -6.96 4.60
N SER A 89 -5.97 -5.92 4.96
CA SER A 89 -5.71 -4.56 4.49
C SER A 89 -4.35 -4.03 4.98
N ASN A 90 -3.99 -4.24 6.25
CA ASN A 90 -2.71 -3.83 6.81
C ASN A 90 -1.53 -4.52 6.12
N ASN A 91 -1.65 -5.83 5.88
CA ASN A 91 -0.63 -6.60 5.18
C ASN A 91 -0.44 -6.10 3.75
N GLN A 92 -1.53 -5.89 3.01
CA GLN A 92 -1.48 -5.34 1.65
C GLN A 92 -0.86 -3.93 1.62
N MET A 93 -1.20 -3.07 2.58
CA MET A 93 -0.60 -1.74 2.68
C MET A 93 0.91 -1.81 2.93
N SER A 94 1.36 -2.66 3.86
CA SER A 94 2.78 -2.83 4.15
C SER A 94 3.55 -3.35 2.94
N LEU A 95 2.97 -4.31 2.20
CA LEU A 95 3.58 -4.82 0.97
C LEU A 95 3.70 -3.72 -0.11
N LEU A 96 2.65 -2.92 -0.31
CA LEU A 96 2.68 -1.81 -1.27
C LEU A 96 3.74 -0.76 -0.90
N GLN A 97 3.83 -0.40 0.38
CA GLN A 97 4.85 0.53 0.87
C GLN A 97 6.26 0.00 0.62
N LYS A 98 6.53 -1.26 0.95
CA LYS A 98 7.82 -1.92 0.69
C LYS A 98 8.17 -1.93 -0.80
N LYS A 99 7.20 -2.18 -1.69
CA LYS A 99 7.43 -2.13 -3.15
C LYS A 99 7.82 -0.73 -3.62
N VAL A 100 7.14 0.31 -3.14
CA VAL A 100 7.49 1.70 -3.49
C VAL A 100 8.88 2.06 -2.99
N GLU A 101 9.21 1.67 -1.75
CA GLU A 101 10.53 1.91 -1.16
C GLU A 101 11.64 1.19 -1.95
N GLN A 102 11.45 -0.10 -2.28
CA GLN A 102 12.38 -0.86 -3.10
C GLN A 102 12.60 -0.23 -4.47
N GLN A 103 11.53 0.27 -5.11
CA GLN A 103 11.64 0.94 -6.39
C GLN A 103 12.46 2.23 -6.27
N ARG A 104 12.23 3.04 -5.24
CA ARG A 104 12.99 4.27 -4.98
C ARG A 104 14.47 3.96 -4.74
N ASN A 105 14.77 2.99 -3.88
CA ASN A 105 16.14 2.60 -3.57
C ASN A 105 16.88 2.11 -4.82
N ALA A 106 16.21 1.35 -5.69
CA ALA A 106 16.79 0.89 -6.96
C ALA A 106 17.08 2.06 -7.91
N GLU A 107 16.15 3.02 -8.03
CA GLU A 107 16.34 4.23 -8.86
C GLU A 107 17.49 5.11 -8.33
N GLU A 108 17.61 5.26 -7.01
CA GLU A 108 18.71 6.00 -6.37
C GLU A 108 20.06 5.29 -6.56
N GLN A 109 20.09 3.96 -6.40
CA GLN A 109 21.30 3.18 -6.60
C GLN A 109 21.80 3.25 -8.06
N GLU A 110 20.88 3.26 -9.04
CA GLU A 110 21.23 3.43 -10.44
C GLU A 110 21.81 4.83 -10.72
N LYS A 111 21.20 5.89 -10.16
CA LYS A 111 21.75 7.25 -10.26
C LYS A 111 23.15 7.36 -9.65
N MET A 112 23.35 6.76 -8.47
CA MET A 112 24.65 6.74 -7.80
C MET A 112 25.71 6.00 -8.62
N ARG A 113 25.34 4.89 -9.28
CA ARG A 113 26.24 4.16 -10.19
C ARG A 113 26.64 5.02 -11.39
N LYS A 114 25.67 5.65 -12.06
CA LYS A 114 25.95 6.54 -13.20
C LYS A 114 26.84 7.72 -12.82
N LEU A 115 26.62 8.31 -11.64
CA LEU A 115 27.46 9.40 -11.14
C LEU A 115 28.91 8.94 -10.87
N LYS A 116 29.08 7.78 -10.22
CA LYS A 116 30.42 7.20 -10.00
C LYS A 116 31.16 6.95 -11.30
N GLU A 117 30.48 6.39 -12.30
CA GLU A 117 31.06 6.10 -13.61
C GLU A 117 31.49 7.39 -14.33
N GLN A 118 30.69 8.47 -14.23
CA GLN A 118 31.07 9.77 -14.80
C GLN A 118 32.28 10.39 -14.09
N MET A 119 32.33 10.34 -12.76
CA MET A 119 33.49 10.82 -11.99
C MET A 119 34.77 10.04 -12.33
N GLU A 120 34.68 8.72 -12.50
CA GLU A 120 35.84 7.89 -12.84
C GLU A 120 36.35 8.17 -14.27
N LYS A 121 35.43 8.33 -15.23
CA LYS A 121 35.79 8.74 -16.60
C LYS A 121 36.45 10.12 -16.64
N GLU A 122 35.98 11.06 -15.84
CA GLU A 122 36.59 12.38 -15.75
C GLU A 122 37.99 12.32 -15.10
N ARG A 123 38.15 11.51 -14.05
CA ARG A 123 39.45 11.28 -13.40
C ARG A 123 40.47 10.68 -14.37
N LEU A 124 40.08 9.63 -15.11
CA LEU A 124 40.96 9.01 -16.11
C LEU A 124 41.38 10.01 -17.20
N ARG A 125 40.46 10.85 -17.68
CA ARG A 125 40.79 11.91 -18.65
C ARG A 125 41.79 12.92 -18.09
N LYS A 126 41.63 13.34 -16.83
CA LYS A 126 42.58 14.26 -16.17
C LYS A 126 43.96 13.62 -15.97
N GLU A 127 44.00 12.36 -15.55
CA GLU A 127 45.26 11.61 -15.39
C GLU A 127 45.99 11.43 -16.72
N GLU A 128 45.29 11.12 -17.81
CA GLU A 128 45.88 11.02 -19.15
C GLU A 128 46.39 12.37 -19.67
N GLU A 129 45.67 13.47 -19.43
CA GLU A 129 46.09 14.81 -19.83
C GLU A 129 47.32 15.29 -19.04
N GLU A 130 47.37 15.03 -17.73
CA GLU A 130 48.57 15.32 -16.93
C GLU A 130 49.78 14.49 -17.34
N ARG A 131 49.57 13.21 -17.66
CA ARG A 131 50.66 12.34 -18.10
C ARG A 131 51.24 12.80 -19.43
N ARG A 132 50.40 13.19 -20.39
CA ARG A 132 50.86 13.79 -21.66
C ARG A 132 51.64 15.09 -21.45
N LYS A 133 51.19 15.97 -20.55
CA LYS A 133 51.91 17.23 -20.25
C LYS A 133 53.31 16.96 -19.67
N ARG A 134 53.45 15.96 -18.79
CA ARG A 134 54.76 15.57 -18.25
C ARG A 134 55.69 15.01 -19.32
N GLU A 135 55.19 14.14 -20.21
CA GLU A 135 55.97 13.58 -21.32
C GLU A 135 56.42 14.67 -22.31
N GLU A 136 55.59 15.70 -22.56
CA GLU A 136 55.95 16.85 -23.40
C GLU A 136 56.98 17.78 -22.72
N GLU A 137 56.94 17.96 -21.39
CA GLU A 137 57.96 18.72 -20.66
C GLU A 137 59.31 18.01 -20.58
N GLU A 138 59.34 16.67 -20.44
CA GLU A 138 60.58 15.90 -20.45
C GLU A 138 61.23 15.87 -21.84
N ASN A 139 60.46 15.79 -22.94
CA ASN A 139 61.00 15.81 -24.31
C ASN A 139 61.47 17.20 -24.78
N ARG A 140 61.15 18.29 -24.05
CA ARG A 140 61.60 19.65 -24.37
C ARG A 140 62.89 20.07 -23.65
N ARG A 141 63.39 19.27 -22.70
CA ARG A 141 64.69 19.48 -22.04
C ARG A 141 65.81 18.75 -22.75
#